data_AF-A0A6D1AD78-F1
#
_entry.id   AF-A0A6D1AD78-F1
#
_cell.length_a   1.000
_cell.length_b   1.000
_cell.length_c   1.000
_cell.angle_alpha   90.00
_cell.angle_beta   90.00
_cell.angle_gamma   90.00
#
_symmetry.space_group_name_H-M   'P 1'
#
loop_
_entity.id
_entity.type
_entity.pdbx_description
1 polymer ?
#
loop_
_entity_poly.entity_id
_entity_poly.type
_entity_poly.pdbx_seq_one_letter_code
_entity_poly.pdbx_strand_id
1 'polypeptide(L)' 'VIGSVGSSGYGPPGTAGKFPPHLHYGMYKDNGRTEWSFDPYPHLRAWERYEYQKKK' A
#
# COMPACT_ATOMS: atom_id res chain seq x y z
N VAL A 1 -1.39 -13.48 5.13
CA VAL A 1 -1.76 -12.18 5.75
C VAL A 1 -0.50 -11.60 6.39
N ILE A 2 -0.16 -10.33 6.14
CA ILE A 2 1.10 -9.69 6.61
C ILE A 2 0.88 -8.58 7.65
N GLY A 3 -0.37 -8.34 8.06
CA GLY A 3 -0.73 -7.27 8.99
C GLY A 3 -2.20 -6.90 8.89
N SER A 4 -2.56 -5.75 9.46
CA SER A 4 -3.91 -5.18 9.45
C SER A 4 -3.86 -3.67 9.17
N VAL A 5 -4.96 -3.10 8.70
CA VAL A 5 -5.08 -1.64 8.53
C VAL A 5 -5.00 -0.92 9.86
N GLY A 6 -4.43 0.29 9.88
CA GLY A 6 -4.24 1.05 11.10
C GLY A 6 -4.06 2.55 10.84
N SER A 7 -3.76 3.28 11.90
CA SER A 7 -3.58 4.75 11.90
C SER A 7 -2.26 5.18 12.54
N SER A 8 -1.25 4.31 12.48
CA SER A 8 0.07 4.55 13.07
C SER A 8 0.94 5.47 12.24
N GLY A 9 1.69 6.39 12.85
CA GLY A 9 2.66 7.26 12.18
C GLY A 9 2.67 8.70 12.70
N TYR A 10 3.43 9.57 12.03
CA TYR A 10 3.55 11.01 12.33
C TYR A 10 3.90 11.33 13.80
N GLY A 11 4.80 10.57 14.43
CA GLY A 11 5.28 10.81 15.79
C GLY A 11 6.27 9.75 16.27
N PRO A 12 6.63 9.77 17.58
CA PRO A 12 7.47 8.74 18.18
C PRO A 12 6.88 7.33 18.02
N PRO A 13 7.70 6.26 18.17
CA PRO A 13 7.23 4.88 18.13
C PRO A 13 6.00 4.67 19.01
N GLY A 14 4.97 4.02 18.47
CA GLY A 14 3.68 3.82 19.15
C GLY A 14 2.62 4.90 18.89
N THR A 15 2.93 5.98 18.16
CA THR A 15 1.94 7.00 17.81
C THR A 15 0.87 6.45 16.87
N ALA A 16 -0.41 6.61 17.22
CA ALA A 16 -1.57 6.28 16.40
C ALA A 16 -2.70 7.32 16.57
N GLY A 17 -3.69 7.29 15.67
CA GLY A 17 -4.91 8.09 15.80
C GLY A 17 -4.85 9.53 15.25
N LYS A 18 -3.74 9.92 14.59
CA LYS A 18 -3.62 11.24 13.94
C LYS A 18 -4.39 11.36 12.61
N PHE A 19 -4.87 10.25 12.08
CA PHE A 19 -5.62 10.16 10.82
C PHE A 19 -6.51 8.90 10.82
N PRO A 20 -7.54 8.82 9.97
CA PRO A 20 -8.38 7.63 9.84
C PRO A 20 -7.59 6.39 9.45
N PRO A 21 -8.00 5.18 9.89
CA PRO A 21 -7.35 3.94 9.50
C PRO A 21 -7.37 3.73 7.99
N HIS A 22 -6.20 3.46 7.41
CA HIS A 22 -6.06 3.15 5.99
C HIS A 22 -4.82 2.27 5.74
N LEU A 23 -4.71 1.73 4.53
CA LEU A 23 -3.50 1.09 4.05
C LEU A 23 -2.79 2.06 3.10
N HIS A 24 -1.61 2.55 3.50
CA HIS A 24 -0.73 3.22 2.55
C HIS A 24 0.00 2.15 1.71
N TYR A 25 -0.11 2.24 0.39
CA TYR A 25 0.46 1.27 -0.54
C TYR A 25 1.33 1.98 -1.58
N GLY A 26 2.62 1.67 -1.59
CA GLY A 26 3.60 2.20 -2.55
C GLY A 26 4.25 1.08 -3.35
N MET A 27 4.62 1.37 -4.59
CA MET A 27 5.42 0.47 -5.42
C MET A 27 6.73 1.15 -5.79
N TYR A 28 7.82 0.39 -5.71
CA TYR A 28 9.17 0.87 -5.92
C TYR A 28 9.87 0.00 -6.95
N LYS A 29 10.74 0.61 -7.75
CA LYS A 29 11.70 -0.09 -8.60
C LYS A 29 13.09 0.21 -8.10
N ASP A 30 13.94 -0.81 -8.15
CA ASP A 30 15.35 -0.70 -7.84
C ASP A 30 16.16 -1.24 -9.02
N ASN A 31 17.23 -0.53 -9.38
CA ASN A 31 18.19 -0.92 -10.42
C ASN A 31 19.58 -1.28 -9.82
N GLY A 32 19.68 -1.42 -8.50
CA GLY A 32 20.90 -1.67 -7.74
C GLY A 32 21.72 -0.42 -7.45
N ARG A 33 21.27 0.77 -7.87
CA ARG A 33 21.91 2.07 -7.57
C ARG A 33 20.92 3.07 -6.98
N THR A 34 19.68 3.04 -7.44
CA THR A 34 18.64 3.99 -7.08
C THR A 34 17.32 3.25 -6.95
N GLU A 35 16.60 3.54 -5.86
CA GLU A 35 15.21 3.16 -5.70
C GLU A 35 14.31 4.37 -6.01
N TRP A 36 13.20 4.16 -6.72
CA TRP A 36 12.21 5.21 -6.95
C TRP A 36 10.79 4.68 -6.91
N SER A 37 9.88 5.50 -6.37
CA SER A 37 8.45 5.23 -6.33
C SER A 37 7.81 5.48 -7.71
N PHE A 38 6.79 4.71 -8.05
CA PHE A 38 5.94 4.96 -9.21
C PHE A 38 4.45 4.72 -8.87
N ASP A 39 3.56 5.21 -9.73
CA ASP A 39 2.12 5.15 -9.50
C ASP A 39 1.61 3.69 -9.41
N PRO A 40 1.08 3.25 -8.24
CA PRO A 40 0.56 1.90 -8.06
C PRO A 40 -0.85 1.72 -8.64
N TYR A 41 -1.60 2.80 -8.92
CA TYR A 41 -3.03 2.72 -9.23
C TYR A 41 -3.38 1.82 -10.43
N PRO A 42 -2.65 1.84 -11.57
CA PRO A 42 -2.94 0.94 -12.69
C PRO A 42 -2.87 -0.55 -12.31
N HIS A 43 -1.93 -0.93 -11.44
CA HIS A 43 -1.77 -2.30 -10.97
C HIS A 43 -2.94 -2.71 -10.06
N LEU A 44 -3.31 -1.84 -9.11
CA LEU A 44 -4.44 -2.07 -8.22
C LEU A 44 -5.74 -2.29 -9.02
N ARG A 45 -5.98 -1.47 -10.05
CA ARG A 45 -7.16 -1.61 -10.93
C ARG A 45 -7.14 -2.90 -11.74
N ALA A 46 -5.98 -3.35 -12.20
CA ALA A 46 -5.86 -4.62 -12.90
C ALA A 46 -6.15 -5.82 -11.98
N TRP A 47 -5.61 -5.80 -10.76
CA TRP A 47 -5.85 -6.86 -9.76
C TRP A 47 -7.31 -6.90 -9.30
N GLU A 48 -7.93 -5.75 -9.07
CA GLU A 48 -9.37 -5.68 -8.74
C GLU A 48 -10.22 -6.41 -9.81
N ARG A 49 -9.94 -6.16 -11.09
CA ARG A 49 -10.64 -6.82 -12.21
C ARG A 49 -10.39 -8.32 -12.24
N TYR A 50 -9.14 -8.74 -12.04
CA TYR A 50 -8.77 -10.15 -12.03
C TYR A 50 -9.44 -10.92 -10.89
N GLU A 51 -9.48 -10.33 -9.68
CA GLU A 51 -10.16 -10.91 -8.53
C GLU A 51 -11.68 -10.94 -8.72
N TYR A 52 -12.28 -9.95 -9.40
CA TYR A 52 -13.68 -9.99 -9.78
C TYR A 52 -13.99 -11.15 -10.74
N GLN A 53 -13.12 -11.39 -11.72
CA GLN A 53 -13.26 -12.49 -12.68
C GLN A 53 -13.15 -13.88 -12.02
N LYS A 54 -12.23 -14.06 -11.06
CA LYS A 54 -12.09 -15.34 -10.32
C LYS A 54 -13.31 -15.71 -9.48
N LYS A 55 -14.08 -14.72 -9.04
CA LYS A 55 -15.28 -14.93 -8.21
C LYS A 55 -16.50 -15.34 -9.02
N LYS A 56 -16.44 -15.21 -10.34
CA LYS A 56 -17.47 -15.68 -11.26
C LYS A 56 -17.24 -17.15 -11.60
#